data_AF-A0A963ASA9-F1
#
_entry.id   AF-A0A963ASA9-F1
#
_cell.length_a   1.000
_cell.length_b   1.000
_cell.length_c   1.000
_cell.angle_alpha   90.00
_cell.angle_beta   90.00
_cell.angle_gamma   90.00
#
_symmetry.space_group_name_H-M   'P 1'
#
loop_
_entity.id
_entity.type
_entity.pdbx_description
1 polymer ?
#
loop_
_entity_poly.entity_id
_entity_poly.type
_entity_poly.pdbx_seq_one_letter_code
_entity_poly.pdbx_strand_id
1 'polypeptide(L)'
;DKQRLRRRLGRANLGRDLEDQPAQAALTANLRHTDYVQILCGSLANLPAAFAELDRQEVEQSTPLVRDNRDATMLKRVSVLIKQDQSLQQGGLLAAN
;
A
#
# COMPACT_ATOMS: atom_id res chain seq x y z
N ASP A 1 17.07 15.23 28.75
CA ASP A 1 17.24 15.40 27.28
C ASP A 1 17.64 14.17 26.47
N LYS A 2 18.62 13.37 26.92
CA LYS A 2 19.13 12.20 26.18
C LYS A 2 18.04 11.17 25.81
N GLN A 3 17.06 10.92 26.68
CA GLN A 3 15.98 9.96 26.43
C GLN A 3 14.99 10.44 25.36
N ARG A 4 14.66 11.74 25.34
CA ARG A 4 13.81 12.33 24.29
C ARG A 4 14.52 12.31 22.95
N LEU A 5 15.82 12.62 22.94
CA LEU A 5 16.64 12.55 21.72
C LEU A 5 16.73 11.12 21.17
N ARG A 6 16.93 10.10 22.03
CA ARG A 6 16.89 8.68 21.64
C ARG A 6 15.53 8.27 21.07
N ARG A 7 14.43 8.75 21.66
CA ARG A 7 13.08 8.51 21.12
C ARG A 7 12.89 9.16 19.75
N ARG A 8 13.38 10.38 19.53
CA ARG A 8 13.24 11.10 18.26
C ARG A 8 14.10 10.47 17.15
N LEU A 9 15.39 10.24 17.43
CA LEU A 9 16.33 9.64 16.47
C LEU A 9 16.03 8.17 16.20
N GLY A 10 15.66 7.41 17.24
CA GLY A 10 15.24 6.02 17.07
C GLY A 10 14.02 5.90 16.18
N ARG A 11 13.02 6.78 16.33
CA ARG A 11 11.84 6.82 15.43
C ARG A 11 12.19 7.22 14.00
N ALA A 12 13.16 8.11 13.81
CA ALA A 12 13.59 8.55 12.48
C ALA A 12 14.20 7.39 11.67
N ASN A 13 14.87 6.45 12.34
CA ASN A 13 15.46 5.27 11.70
C ASN A 13 14.53 4.04 11.72
N LEU A 14 13.54 4.02 12.62
CA LEU A 14 12.66 2.87 12.84
C LEU A 14 11.94 2.41 11.56
N GLY A 15 11.53 3.32 10.68
CA GLY A 15 10.90 2.94 9.41
C GLY A 15 11.83 2.10 8.54
N ARG A 16 13.06 2.57 8.34
CA ARG A 16 14.09 1.85 7.58
C ARG A 16 14.51 0.56 8.26
N ASP A 17 14.70 0.60 9.58
CA ASP A 17 15.02 -0.58 10.39
C ASP A 17 13.92 -1.65 10.28
N LEU A 18 12.65 -1.26 10.08
CA LEU A 18 11.53 -2.18 9.86
C LEU A 18 11.43 -2.66 8.40
N GLU A 19 11.82 -1.85 7.42
CA GLU A 19 11.89 -2.25 6.01
C GLU A 19 12.94 -3.33 5.76
N ASP A 20 14.07 -3.27 6.46
CA ASP A 20 15.15 -4.26 6.36
C ASP A 20 14.86 -5.55 7.16
N GLN A 21 13.73 -5.63 7.86
CA GLN A 21 13.36 -6.74 8.73
C GLN A 21 12.11 -7.47 8.20
N PRO A 22 11.94 -8.75 8.52
CA PRO A 22 10.67 -9.42 8.26
C PRO A 22 9.55 -8.72 9.05
N ALA A 23 8.35 -8.65 8.48
CA ALA A 23 7.20 -7.95 9.08
C ALA A 23 6.91 -8.42 10.53
N GLN A 24 7.23 -9.67 10.84
CA GLN A 24 7.04 -10.30 12.13
C GLN A 24 8.05 -9.85 13.21
N ALA A 25 9.16 -9.21 12.82
CA ALA A 25 10.20 -8.76 13.75
C ALA A 25 9.65 -7.81 14.82
N ALA A 26 8.71 -6.94 14.44
CA ALA A 26 8.04 -6.02 15.35
C ALA A 26 7.23 -6.71 16.46
N LEU A 27 6.78 -7.95 16.22
CA LEU A 27 5.98 -8.72 17.18
C LEU A 27 6.85 -9.52 18.16
N THR A 28 8.09 -9.85 17.80
CA THR A 28 8.93 -10.81 18.53
C THR A 28 9.15 -10.39 19.98
N ALA A 29 9.35 -9.10 20.24
CA ALA A 29 9.49 -8.58 21.61
C ALA A 29 8.17 -8.68 22.39
N ASN A 30 7.04 -8.38 21.73
CA ASN A 30 5.72 -8.40 22.35
C ASN A 30 5.28 -9.82 22.73
N LEU A 31 5.59 -10.81 21.89
CA LEU A 31 5.26 -12.23 22.11
C LEU A 31 6.00 -12.87 23.29
N ARG A 32 6.97 -12.18 23.91
CA ARG A 32 7.62 -12.63 25.16
C ARG A 32 6.79 -12.30 26.40
N HIS A 33 5.77 -11.45 26.28
CA HIS A 33 4.93 -11.06 27.39
C HIS A 33 3.69 -11.96 27.43
N THR A 34 3.57 -12.78 28.48
CA THR A 34 2.48 -13.75 28.63
C THR A 34 1.10 -13.10 28.56
N ASP A 35 0.93 -11.95 29.22
CA ASP A 35 -0.34 -11.22 29.21
C ASP A 35 -0.74 -10.76 27.80
N TYR A 36 0.25 -10.31 27.01
CA TYR A 36 0.03 -9.92 25.63
C TYR A 36 -0.40 -11.12 24.78
N VAL A 37 0.27 -12.27 24.93
CA VAL A 37 -0.10 -13.51 24.22
C VAL A 37 -1.50 -13.98 24.62
N GLN A 38 -1.83 -13.93 25.91
CA GLN A 38 -3.14 -14.33 26.42
C GLN A 38 -4.26 -13.50 25.80
N ILE A 39 -4.06 -12.18 25.71
CA ILE A 39 -5.04 -11.25 25.10
C ILE A 39 -5.12 -11.45 23.58
N LEU A 40 -3.98 -11.60 22.91
CA LEU A 40 -3.92 -11.65 21.45
C LEU A 40 -4.49 -12.96 20.89
N CYS A 41 -4.12 -14.10 21.47
CA CYS A 41 -4.42 -15.41 20.92
C CYS A 41 -4.64 -16.52 21.97
N GLY A 42 -4.62 -16.19 23.26
CA GLY A 42 -4.72 -17.16 24.37
C GLY A 42 -3.43 -17.95 24.61
N SER A 43 -2.81 -18.47 23.55
CA SER A 43 -1.50 -19.13 23.63
C SER A 43 -0.76 -19.03 22.31
N LEU A 44 0.58 -19.11 22.34
CA LEU A 44 1.40 -19.08 21.12
C LEU A 44 1.06 -20.20 20.13
N ALA A 45 0.54 -21.34 20.60
CA ALA A 45 0.09 -22.43 19.74
C ALA A 45 -1.12 -22.04 18.87
N ASN A 46 -1.91 -21.08 19.31
CA ASN A 46 -3.10 -20.59 18.62
C ASN A 46 -2.82 -19.34 17.75
N LEU A 47 -1.58 -18.83 17.78
CA LEU A 47 -1.16 -17.67 16.99
C LEU A 47 -1.45 -17.83 15.48
N PRO A 48 -1.18 -18.98 14.84
CA PRO A 48 -1.47 -19.15 13.41
C PRO A 48 -2.97 -19.05 13.10
N ALA A 49 -3.83 -19.61 13.95
CA ALA A 49 -5.27 -19.55 13.78
C ALA A 49 -5.80 -18.12 13.97
N ALA A 50 -5.25 -17.37 14.94
CA ALA A 50 -5.59 -15.97 15.17
C ALA A 50 -5.25 -15.08 13.96
N PHE A 51 -4.10 -15.30 13.32
CA PHE A 51 -3.74 -14.57 12.08
C PHE A 51 -4.64 -14.95 10.90
N ALA A 52 -4.95 -16.24 10.73
CA ALA A 52 -5.83 -16.69 9.66
C ALA A 52 -7.25 -16.09 9.78
N GLU A 53 -7.73 -15.89 11.01
CA GLU A 53 -9.00 -15.23 11.28
C GLU A 53 -8.94 -13.73 10.97
N LEU A 54 -7.86 -13.04 11.34
CA LEU A 54 -7.64 -11.63 10.98
C LEU A 54 -7.62 -11.43 9.46
N ASP A 55 -6.91 -12.28 8.73
CA ASP A 55 -6.81 -12.20 7.27
C ASP A 55 -8.19 -12.37 6.62
N ARG A 56 -9.02 -13.29 7.13
CA ARG A 56 -10.40 -13.47 6.65
C ARG A 56 -11.25 -12.24 6.89
N GLN A 57 -11.17 -11.66 8.09
CA GLN A 57 -11.92 -10.46 8.43
C GLN A 57 -11.49 -9.27 7.58
N GLU A 58 -10.19 -9.13 7.28
CA GLU A 58 -9.69 -8.10 6.38
C GLU A 58 -10.27 -8.28 4.97
N VAL A 59 -10.30 -9.50 4.44
CA VAL A 59 -10.91 -9.80 3.14
C VAL A 59 -12.40 -9.50 3.11
N GLU A 60 -13.14 -9.81 4.17
CA GLU A 60 -14.58 -9.54 4.26
C GLU A 60 -14.90 -8.03 4.39
N GLN A 61 -14.04 -7.28 5.08
CA GLN A 61 -14.21 -5.83 5.28
C GLN A 61 -13.61 -4.99 4.14
N SER A 62 -12.76 -5.59 3.32
CA SER A 62 -12.19 -4.95 2.14
C SER A 62 -13.31 -4.67 1.14
N THR A 63 -13.62 -3.39 0.95
CA THR A 63 -14.37 -3.01 -0.25
C THR A 63 -13.54 -3.42 -1.46
N PRO A 64 -14.08 -4.22 -2.40
CA PRO A 64 -13.33 -4.60 -3.59
C PRO A 64 -12.91 -3.31 -4.29
N LEU A 65 -11.62 -3.21 -4.63
CA LEU A 65 -11.12 -2.12 -5.45
C LEU A 65 -11.86 -2.18 -6.80
N VAL A 66 -12.95 -1.42 -6.92
CA VAL A 66 -13.69 -1.27 -8.16
C VAL A 66 -12.80 -0.47 -9.10
N ARG A 67 -12.00 -1.20 -9.88
CA ARG A 67 -11.25 -0.66 -11.00
C ARG A 67 -12.18 -0.47 -12.18
N ASP A 68 -13.26 0.28 -12.00
CA ASP A 68 -14.02 0.74 -13.14
C ASP A 68 -13.17 1.79 -13.83
N ASN A 69 -12.60 1.43 -14.97
CA ASN A 69 -11.94 2.38 -15.85
C ASN A 69 -13.03 3.17 -16.61
N ARG A 70 -13.93 3.80 -15.86
CA ARG A 70 -15.11 4.51 -16.36
C ARG A 70 -14.72 5.56 -17.39
N ASP A 71 -13.52 6.11 -17.25
CA ASP A 71 -12.98 7.14 -18.11
C ASP A 71 -12.13 6.59 -19.27
N ALA A 72 -11.88 5.28 -19.36
CA ALA A 72 -11.08 4.67 -20.43
C ALA A 72 -11.62 5.03 -21.82
N THR A 73 -12.93 4.95 -22.01
CA THR A 73 -13.58 5.25 -23.29
C THR A 73 -13.43 6.73 -23.65
N MET A 74 -13.55 7.62 -22.66
CA MET A 74 -13.39 9.06 -22.84
C MET A 74 -11.95 9.42 -23.18
N LEU A 75 -10.98 8.91 -22.42
CA LEU A 75 -9.54 9.08 -22.68
C LEU A 75 -9.13 8.53 -24.05
N LYS A 76 -9.68 7.38 -24.45
CA LYS A 76 -9.43 6.82 -25.78
C LYS A 76 -9.96 7.74 -26.88
N ARG A 77 -11.17 8.30 -26.73
CA ARG A 77 -11.72 9.28 -27.69
C ARG A 77 -10.91 10.57 -27.74
N VAL A 78 -10.51 11.11 -26.58
CA VAL A 78 -9.64 12.30 -26.49
C VAL A 78 -8.32 12.07 -27.22
N SER A 79 -7.67 10.92 -27.01
CA SER A 79 -6.41 10.59 -27.68
C SER A 79 -6.55 10.47 -29.21
N VAL A 80 -7.69 9.97 -29.70
CA VAL A 80 -7.98 9.91 -31.15
C VAL A 80 -8.14 11.33 -31.73
N LEU A 81 -8.88 12.19 -31.05
CA LEU A 81 -9.10 13.58 -31.50
C LEU A 81 -7.80 14.38 -31.53
N ILE A 82 -6.94 14.25 -30.52
CA ILE A 82 -5.64 14.91 -30.48
C ILE A 82 -4.75 14.45 -31.65
N LYS A 83 -4.74 13.14 -31.97
CA LYS A 83 -3.98 12.62 -33.11
C LYS A 83 -4.50 13.15 -34.45
N GLN A 84 -5.82 13.27 -34.59
CA GLN A 84 -6.45 13.82 -35.80
C GLN A 84 -6.08 15.30 -35.97
N ASP A 85 -6.19 16.11 -34.93
CA ASP A 85 -5.82 17.53 -34.97
C ASP A 85 -4.33 17.73 -35.33
N GLN A 86 -3.44 16.93 -34.73
CA GLN A 86 -2.01 16.95 -35.06
C GLN A 86 -1.74 16.57 -36.53
N SER A 87 -2.46 15.58 -37.08
CA SER A 87 -2.30 15.20 -38.49
C SER A 87 -2.79 16.29 -39.45
N LEU A 88 -3.85 17.01 -39.09
CA LEU A 88 -4.38 18.13 -39.87
C LEU A 88 -3.43 19.33 -39.87
N GLN A 89 -2.81 19.63 -38.72
CA GLN A 89 -1.80 20.68 -38.62
C GLN A 89 -0.51 20.35 -39.40
N GLN A 90 -0.09 19.08 -39.43
CA GLN A 90 1.06 18.64 -40.21
C GLN A 90 0.79 18.65 -41.73
N GLY A 91 -0.40 18.25 -42.16
CA GLY A 91 -0.81 18.32 -43.58
C GLY A 91 -0.99 19.76 -44.07
N GLY A 92 -1.50 20.66 -43.22
CA GLY A 92 -1.64 22.09 -43.53
C GLY A 92 -0.29 22.80 -43.70
N LEU A 93 0.75 22.38 -42.98
CA LEU A 93 2.10 22.93 -43.12
C LEU A 93 2.80 22.51 -44.42
N LEU A 94 2.45 21.35 -44.97
CA LEU A 94 3.01 20.82 -46.22
C LEU A 94 2.29 21.36 -47.47
N ALA A 95 1.04 21.80 -47.35
CA ALA A 95 0.27 22.40 -48.45
C ALA A 95 0.51 23.91 -48.63
N ALA A 96 1.30 24.54 -47.75
CA ALA A 96 1.57 25.97 -47.72
C ALA A 96 2.99 26.37 -48.18
N ASN A 97 3.76 25.45 -48.80
CA ASN A 97 5.04 25.74 -49.46
C ASN A 97 4.96 25.45 -50.96
#